data_AF-A0A3D1G1V1-F1
#
_entry.id   AF-A0A3D1G1V1-F1
#
_cell.length_a   1.000
_cell.length_b   1.000
_cell.length_c   1.000
_cell.angle_alpha   90.00
_cell.angle_beta   90.00
_cell.angle_gamma   90.00
#
_symmetry.space_group_name_H-M   'P 1'
#
loop_
_entity.id
_entity.type
_entity.pdbx_description
1 polymer ?
#
loop_
_entity_poly.entity_id
_entity_poly.type
_entity_poly.pdbx_seq_one_letter_code
_entity_poly.pdbx_strand_id
1 'polypeptide(L)'
;PVSGDAVADAYAIGFEVVARIGDALGIEHYARGFHATATIAPYGAAAACCRLMGLKPVEVAHALGLVASRAIGYTAQFGTDAKPFQAGSAAEAGLIAATLAAHGVTANPAILDHDRGVAALLAERTPADCTNALSLLASPWAMDQYGIVIKPWCSCGYTHRLMTMAREVREDHGIDSRRITGISAMMTDFHHAVLRFPRPSTRVEALFSAEACTAQMLAHGRLGLDDVDAGFWRDDEVTRLTHLMEVSSKPAINPNINYDPKQPERMTITLDDGNRIELACDFPLGSPSRPMPPAAHAKKFATMTGYPADRFHALLKWPECRDAKSFFAEFAGG
;
A
#
# COMPACT_ATOMS: atom_id res chain seq x y z
N PRO A 1 -25.07 9.13 -16.50
CA PRO A 1 -24.38 7.84 -16.26
C PRO A 1 -22.90 8.06 -16.53
N VAL A 2 -22.02 7.46 -15.73
CA VAL A 2 -20.56 7.54 -15.94
C VAL A 2 -20.14 6.19 -16.50
N SER A 3 -19.52 6.18 -17.68
CA SER A 3 -19.03 4.95 -18.31
C SER A 3 -17.78 4.41 -17.61
N GLY A 4 -17.50 3.13 -17.82
CA GLY A 4 -16.35 2.45 -17.21
C GLY A 4 -15.02 3.07 -17.63
N ASP A 5 -14.87 3.40 -18.91
CA ASP A 5 -13.68 4.05 -19.46
C ASP A 5 -13.45 5.44 -18.85
N ALA A 6 -14.52 6.21 -18.60
CA ALA A 6 -14.43 7.50 -17.92
C ALA A 6 -13.96 7.35 -16.46
N VAL A 7 -14.42 6.30 -15.75
CA VAL A 7 -13.93 6.00 -14.40
C VAL A 7 -12.47 5.54 -14.42
N ALA A 8 -12.05 4.74 -15.40
CA ALA A 8 -10.67 4.29 -15.56
C ALA A 8 -9.71 5.46 -15.87
N ASP A 9 -10.12 6.36 -16.77
CA ASP A 9 -9.38 7.59 -17.10
C ASP A 9 -9.24 8.52 -15.88
N ALA A 10 -10.32 8.72 -15.12
CA ALA A 10 -10.27 9.48 -13.87
C ALA A 10 -9.38 8.83 -12.81
N TYR A 11 -9.38 7.49 -12.71
CA TYR A 11 -8.49 6.76 -11.82
C TYR A 11 -7.02 6.93 -12.20
N ALA A 12 -6.68 6.87 -13.50
CA ALA A 12 -5.32 7.10 -13.98
C ALA A 12 -4.83 8.51 -13.65
N ILE A 13 -5.68 9.53 -13.82
CA ILE A 13 -5.36 10.92 -13.44
C ILE A 13 -5.18 11.06 -11.92
N GLY A 14 -6.06 10.45 -11.13
CA GLY A 14 -5.93 10.46 -9.68
C GLY A 14 -4.64 9.79 -9.20
N PHE A 15 -4.26 8.67 -9.82
CA PHE A 15 -3.01 7.98 -9.54
C PHE A 15 -1.79 8.84 -9.88
N GLU A 16 -1.79 9.49 -11.05
CA GLU A 16 -0.73 10.41 -11.48
C GLU A 16 -0.53 11.51 -10.43
N VAL A 17 -1.60 12.18 -10.01
CA VAL A 17 -1.53 13.26 -9.03
C VAL A 17 -0.99 12.78 -7.68
N VAL A 18 -1.42 11.62 -7.19
CA VAL A 18 -0.91 11.05 -5.92
C VAL A 18 0.58 10.76 -6.03
N ALA A 19 1.02 10.13 -7.12
CA ALA A 19 2.41 9.79 -7.31
C ALA A 19 3.30 11.04 -7.40
N ARG A 20 2.89 12.05 -8.17
CA ARG A 20 3.66 13.29 -8.32
C ARG A 20 3.72 14.13 -7.04
N ILE A 21 2.63 14.19 -6.27
CA ILE A 21 2.69 14.82 -4.94
C ILE A 21 3.59 14.00 -4.00
N GLY A 22 3.55 12.66 -4.08
CA GLY A 22 4.49 11.78 -3.39
C GLY A 22 5.95 12.09 -3.73
N ASP A 23 6.28 12.24 -5.02
CA ASP A 23 7.61 12.60 -5.50
C ASP A 23 8.06 13.97 -4.98
N ALA A 24 7.16 14.96 -5.00
CA ALA A 24 7.44 16.31 -4.52
C ALA A 24 7.71 16.35 -3.01
N LEU A 25 6.93 15.63 -2.21
CA LEU A 25 7.11 15.57 -0.76
C LEU A 25 8.32 14.71 -0.37
N GLY A 26 8.55 13.60 -1.07
CA GLY A 26 9.62 12.66 -0.78
C GLY A 26 9.46 11.91 0.55
N ILE A 27 10.48 11.12 0.92
CA ILE A 27 10.41 10.24 2.10
C ILE A 27 10.35 11.01 3.42
N GLU A 28 10.92 12.22 3.47
CA GLU A 28 10.97 13.06 4.67
C GLU A 28 9.56 13.31 5.24
N HIS A 29 8.58 13.48 4.36
CA HIS A 29 7.17 13.60 4.75
C HIS A 29 6.71 12.45 5.64
N TYR A 30 7.02 11.21 5.23
CA TYR A 30 6.63 10.01 5.97
C TYR A 30 7.48 9.84 7.22
N ALA A 31 8.78 10.16 7.16
CA ALA A 31 9.71 10.10 8.28
C ALA A 31 9.28 11.00 9.45
N ARG A 32 8.69 12.17 9.15
CA ARG A 32 8.11 13.10 10.14
C ARG A 32 6.81 12.61 10.79
N GLY A 33 6.30 11.44 10.38
CA GLY A 33 5.15 10.78 10.98
C GLY A 33 3.82 11.06 10.28
N PHE A 34 3.81 11.69 9.11
CA PHE A 34 2.60 11.84 8.32
C PHE A 34 2.26 10.55 7.58
N HIS A 35 0.98 10.22 7.57
CA HIS A 35 0.49 9.07 6.83
C HIS A 35 0.10 9.50 5.41
N ALA A 36 0.94 9.17 4.44
CA ALA A 36 0.76 9.51 3.02
C ALA A 36 -0.65 9.20 2.46
N THR A 37 -1.28 8.10 2.89
CA THR A 37 -2.67 7.80 2.49
C THR A 37 -3.65 8.90 2.87
N ALA A 38 -3.46 9.55 4.03
CA ALA A 38 -4.35 10.58 4.53
C ALA A 38 -3.98 11.98 4.02
N THR A 39 -2.69 12.24 3.83
CA THR A 39 -2.15 13.55 3.45
C THR A 39 -1.99 13.73 1.94
N ILE A 40 -1.89 12.65 1.16
CA ILE A 40 -1.63 12.71 -0.30
C ILE A 40 -2.82 12.17 -1.11
N ALA A 41 -3.42 11.04 -0.71
CA ALA A 41 -4.55 10.45 -1.46
C ALA A 41 -5.75 11.39 -1.68
N PRO A 42 -6.08 12.35 -0.78
CA PRO A 42 -7.15 13.30 -1.03
C PRO A 42 -7.00 14.10 -2.34
N TYR A 43 -5.77 14.42 -2.75
CA TYR A 43 -5.51 15.16 -3.99
C TYR A 43 -5.82 14.31 -5.23
N GLY A 44 -5.49 13.02 -5.21
CA GLY A 44 -5.86 12.08 -6.26
C GLY A 44 -7.37 11.90 -6.36
N ALA A 45 -8.05 11.76 -5.22
CA ALA A 45 -9.50 11.68 -5.17
C ALA A 45 -10.15 12.96 -5.73
N ALA A 46 -9.65 14.14 -5.36
CA ALA A 46 -10.12 15.41 -5.93
C ALA A 46 -9.87 15.47 -7.45
N ALA A 47 -8.68 15.13 -7.92
CA ALA A 47 -8.34 15.14 -9.34
C ALA A 47 -9.24 14.19 -10.16
N ALA A 48 -9.47 12.97 -9.67
CA ALA A 48 -10.38 12.02 -10.30
C ALA A 48 -11.82 12.55 -10.34
N CYS A 49 -12.32 13.11 -9.24
CA CYS A 49 -13.66 13.72 -9.19
C CYS A 49 -13.77 14.91 -10.16
N CYS A 50 -12.79 15.82 -10.16
CA CYS A 50 -12.76 16.96 -11.08
C CYS A 50 -12.78 16.50 -12.54
N ARG A 51 -12.05 15.43 -12.86
CA ARG A 51 -12.03 14.83 -14.20
C ARG A 51 -13.41 14.32 -14.59
N LEU A 52 -14.08 13.55 -13.72
CA LEU A 52 -15.42 13.02 -13.97
C LEU A 52 -16.48 14.13 -14.08
N MET A 53 -16.31 15.22 -13.34
CA MET A 53 -17.22 16.37 -13.36
C MET A 53 -16.96 17.32 -14.54
N GLY A 54 -15.87 17.14 -15.28
CA GLY A 54 -15.50 18.01 -16.39
C GLY A 54 -15.10 19.42 -15.96
N LEU A 55 -14.49 19.57 -14.77
CA LEU A 55 -14.11 20.88 -14.25
C LEU A 55 -12.98 21.52 -15.06
N LYS A 56 -13.02 22.86 -15.14
CA LYS A 56 -12.01 23.67 -15.84
C LYS A 56 -10.73 23.76 -15.00
N PRO A 57 -9.57 24.05 -15.62
CA PRO A 57 -8.29 24.14 -14.91
C PRO A 57 -8.29 25.04 -13.66
N VAL A 58 -9.01 26.17 -13.70
CA VAL A 58 -9.13 27.08 -12.54
C VAL A 58 -9.90 26.45 -11.37
N GLU A 59 -10.96 25.69 -11.67
CA GLU A 59 -11.75 24.96 -10.67
C GLU A 59 -10.95 23.78 -10.11
N VAL A 60 -10.17 23.10 -10.95
CA VAL A 60 -9.24 22.04 -10.51
C VAL A 60 -8.21 22.59 -9.53
N ALA A 61 -7.60 23.75 -9.84
CA ALA A 61 -6.64 24.39 -8.95
C ALA A 61 -7.27 24.73 -7.59
N HIS A 62 -8.51 25.24 -7.58
CA HIS A 62 -9.23 25.47 -6.33
C HIS A 62 -9.59 24.17 -5.59
N ALA A 63 -9.99 23.11 -6.29
CA ALA A 63 -10.28 21.82 -5.67
C ALA A 63 -9.04 21.24 -4.97
N LEU A 64 -7.89 21.19 -5.66
CA LEU A 64 -6.62 20.78 -5.05
C LEU A 64 -6.24 21.72 -3.91
N GLY A 65 -6.52 23.02 -4.03
CA GLY A 65 -6.27 23.97 -2.96
C GLY A 65 -7.10 23.71 -1.69
N LEU A 66 -8.37 23.38 -1.85
CA LEU A 66 -9.29 23.06 -0.75
C LEU A 66 -8.92 21.75 -0.04
N VAL A 67 -8.36 20.79 -0.78
CA VAL A 67 -7.85 19.54 -0.19
C VAL A 67 -6.81 19.81 0.90
N ALA A 68 -5.93 20.80 0.71
CA ALA A 68 -4.87 21.11 1.67
C ALA A 68 -5.40 21.44 3.09
N SER A 69 -6.65 21.90 3.21
CA SER A 69 -7.29 22.18 4.50
C SER A 69 -7.90 20.95 5.19
N ARG A 70 -7.90 19.79 4.53
CA ARG A 70 -8.46 18.52 5.04
C ARG A 70 -7.49 17.34 5.00
N ALA A 71 -6.43 17.43 4.20
CA ALA A 71 -5.46 16.36 3.99
C ALA A 71 -4.50 16.21 5.16
N ILE A 72 -4.96 15.56 6.24
CA ILE A 72 -4.17 15.33 7.45
C ILE A 72 -4.34 13.91 7.99
N GLY A 73 -3.24 13.32 8.46
CA GLY A 73 -3.24 12.04 9.16
C GLY A 73 -1.85 11.59 9.57
N TYR A 74 -1.79 10.71 10.56
CA TYR A 74 -0.55 10.39 11.28
C TYR A 74 -0.30 8.89 11.34
N THR A 75 0.96 8.48 11.21
CA THR A 75 1.39 7.08 11.36
C THR A 75 1.26 6.59 12.80
N ALA A 76 1.19 7.50 13.77
CA ALA A 76 0.90 7.18 15.18
C ALA A 76 -0.46 6.50 15.41
N GLN A 77 -1.37 6.54 14.43
CA GLN A 77 -2.66 5.85 14.47
C GLN A 77 -2.58 4.39 13.99
N PHE A 78 -1.42 3.94 13.49
CA PHE A 78 -1.24 2.54 13.07
C PHE A 78 -1.38 1.62 14.28
N GLY A 79 -1.93 0.42 14.09
CA GLY A 79 -2.32 -0.43 15.21
C GLY A 79 -3.77 -0.22 15.68
N THR A 80 -4.52 0.70 15.06
CA THR A 80 -5.93 0.98 15.43
C THR A 80 -6.85 1.13 14.20
N ASP A 81 -8.16 1.16 14.44
CA ASP A 81 -9.17 1.43 13.39
C ASP A 81 -9.10 2.85 12.80
N ALA A 82 -8.36 3.77 13.43
CA ALA A 82 -8.11 5.08 12.86
C ALA A 82 -7.29 5.03 11.57
N LYS A 83 -6.48 3.97 11.35
CA LYS A 83 -5.71 3.80 10.11
C LYS A 83 -6.60 3.59 8.87
N PRO A 84 -7.57 2.67 8.85
CA PRO A 84 -8.52 2.56 7.73
C PRO A 84 -9.50 3.75 7.68
N PHE A 85 -9.91 4.31 8.82
CA PHE A 85 -10.73 5.54 8.84
C PHE A 85 -10.07 6.69 8.08
N GLN A 86 -8.76 6.91 8.25
CA GLN A 86 -8.00 7.91 7.52
C GLN A 86 -8.10 7.76 5.99
N ALA A 87 -8.18 6.54 5.47
CA ALA A 87 -8.35 6.31 4.03
C ALA A 87 -9.76 6.69 3.55
N GLY A 88 -10.79 6.38 4.34
CA GLY A 88 -12.17 6.81 4.05
C GLY A 88 -12.32 8.33 4.09
N SER A 89 -11.77 8.96 5.13
CA SER A 89 -11.72 10.43 5.28
C SER A 89 -10.97 11.09 4.11
N ALA A 90 -9.90 10.47 3.62
CA ALA A 90 -9.15 10.97 2.49
C ALA A 90 -9.98 10.99 1.18
N ALA A 91 -10.71 9.90 0.90
CA ALA A 91 -11.60 9.82 -0.25
C ALA A 91 -12.74 10.87 -0.16
N GLU A 92 -13.34 11.02 1.03
CA GLU A 92 -14.37 12.04 1.30
C GLU A 92 -13.82 13.46 1.07
N ALA A 93 -12.63 13.76 1.60
CA ALA A 93 -12.02 15.08 1.46
C ALA A 93 -11.82 15.50 0.01
N GLY A 94 -11.38 14.57 -0.86
CA GLY A 94 -11.22 14.85 -2.28
C GLY A 94 -12.56 15.11 -3.00
N LEU A 95 -13.58 14.30 -2.71
CA LEU A 95 -14.93 14.47 -3.26
C LEU A 95 -15.55 15.82 -2.85
N ILE A 96 -15.47 16.17 -1.56
CA ILE A 96 -15.97 17.44 -1.04
C ILE A 96 -15.25 18.60 -1.71
N ALA A 97 -13.93 18.56 -1.81
CA ALA A 97 -13.14 19.64 -2.42
C ALA A 97 -13.50 19.88 -3.89
N ALA A 98 -13.62 18.81 -4.69
CA ALA A 98 -14.06 18.91 -6.08
C ALA A 98 -15.49 19.47 -6.19
N THR A 99 -16.40 19.02 -5.32
CA THR A 99 -17.78 19.50 -5.28
C THR A 99 -17.87 20.98 -4.93
N LEU A 100 -17.11 21.45 -3.93
CA LEU A 100 -17.08 22.85 -3.52
C LEU A 100 -16.49 23.75 -4.62
N ALA A 101 -15.40 23.33 -5.26
CA ALA A 101 -14.80 24.07 -6.37
C ALA A 101 -15.75 24.18 -7.57
N ALA A 102 -16.51 23.13 -7.89
CA ALA A 102 -17.55 23.15 -8.93
C ALA A 102 -18.67 24.17 -8.64
N HIS A 103 -18.85 24.55 -7.37
CA HIS A 103 -19.80 25.58 -6.94
C HIS A 103 -19.14 26.94 -6.67
N GLY A 104 -17.91 27.15 -7.15
CA GLY A 104 -17.23 28.44 -7.12
C GLY A 104 -16.50 28.75 -5.81
N VAL A 105 -16.34 27.78 -4.90
CA VAL A 105 -15.49 27.99 -3.71
C VAL A 105 -14.02 28.04 -4.14
N THR A 106 -13.34 29.11 -3.76
CA THR A 106 -11.95 29.37 -4.13
C THR A 106 -10.97 28.95 -3.05
N ALA A 107 -9.74 28.60 -3.44
CA ALA A 107 -8.59 28.40 -2.57
C ALA A 107 -7.32 29.04 -3.18
N ASN A 108 -6.26 29.18 -2.40
CA ASN A 108 -4.97 29.65 -2.89
C ASN A 108 -4.38 28.63 -3.90
N PRO A 109 -4.23 28.96 -5.19
CA PRO A 109 -3.74 28.02 -6.19
C PRO A 109 -2.26 27.64 -6.00
N ALA A 110 -1.50 28.40 -5.21
CA ALA A 110 -0.10 28.11 -4.91
C ALA A 110 0.09 27.24 -3.65
N ILE A 111 -0.97 26.74 -3.01
CA ILE A 111 -0.86 26.13 -1.66
C ILE A 111 0.06 24.91 -1.59
N LEU A 112 0.26 24.19 -2.70
CA LEU A 112 1.06 22.97 -2.71
C LEU A 112 2.56 23.26 -2.51
N ASP A 113 3.08 24.27 -3.19
CA ASP A 113 4.51 24.63 -3.25
C ASP A 113 4.84 25.98 -2.59
N HIS A 114 3.85 26.72 -2.07
CA HIS A 114 4.07 27.93 -1.30
C HIS A 114 4.99 27.69 -0.08
N ASP A 115 5.80 28.69 0.30
CA ASP A 115 6.75 28.60 1.44
C ASP A 115 6.09 28.36 2.81
N ARG A 116 4.77 28.56 2.88
CA ARG A 116 3.91 28.26 4.05
C ARG A 116 2.83 27.21 3.73
N GLY A 117 3.07 26.44 2.68
CA GLY A 117 2.15 25.49 2.07
C GLY A 117 2.50 24.05 2.41
N VAL A 118 1.95 23.14 1.62
CA VAL A 118 1.98 21.69 1.88
C VAL A 118 3.40 21.15 1.86
N ALA A 119 4.17 21.42 0.80
CA ALA A 119 5.52 20.91 0.65
C ALA A 119 6.47 21.43 1.74
N ALA A 120 6.41 22.74 2.02
CA ALA A 120 7.23 23.36 3.06
C ALA A 120 6.89 22.82 4.46
N LEU A 121 5.61 22.77 4.83
CA LEU A 121 5.22 22.42 6.21
C LEU A 121 5.18 20.91 6.47
N LEU A 122 4.85 20.10 5.48
CA LEU A 122 4.72 18.65 5.63
C LEU A 122 6.00 17.90 5.29
N ALA A 123 6.95 18.51 4.57
CA ALA A 123 8.15 17.82 4.08
C ALA A 123 9.42 18.68 4.04
N GLU A 124 9.40 19.92 4.54
CA GLU A 124 10.55 20.84 4.52
C GLU A 124 11.13 21.06 3.12
N ARG A 125 10.24 21.11 2.13
CA ARG A 125 10.58 21.29 0.71
C ARG A 125 10.38 22.72 0.26
N THR A 126 11.17 23.13 -0.73
CA THR A 126 11.05 24.40 -1.45
C THR A 126 10.32 24.20 -2.79
N PRO A 127 9.84 25.27 -3.46
CA PRO A 127 9.32 25.17 -4.82
C PRO A 127 10.28 24.49 -5.81
N ALA A 128 11.58 24.71 -5.64
CA ALA A 128 12.61 24.12 -6.51
C ALA A 128 12.63 22.58 -6.39
N ASP A 129 12.45 22.04 -5.18
CA ASP A 129 12.39 20.59 -4.95
C ASP A 129 11.19 19.93 -5.64
N CYS A 130 10.10 20.68 -5.81
CA CYS A 130 8.86 20.18 -6.43
C CYS A 130 8.92 20.18 -7.97
N THR A 131 9.84 20.93 -8.58
CA THR A 131 9.89 21.14 -10.03
C THR A 131 10.08 19.84 -10.81
N ASN A 132 10.88 18.90 -10.29
CA ASN A 132 11.09 17.61 -10.94
C ASN A 132 9.78 16.80 -11.04
N ALA A 133 9.01 16.74 -9.95
CA ALA A 133 7.74 16.02 -9.94
C ALA A 133 6.73 16.58 -10.96
N LEU A 134 6.70 17.91 -11.14
CA LEU A 134 5.87 18.57 -12.15
C LEU A 134 6.34 18.26 -13.58
N SER A 135 7.65 18.19 -13.80
CA SER A 135 8.21 17.90 -15.13
C SER A 135 7.91 16.49 -15.66
N LEU A 136 7.55 15.57 -14.75
CA LEU A 136 7.25 14.18 -15.06
C LEU A 136 5.74 13.90 -15.26
N LEU A 137 4.87 14.91 -15.16
CA LEU A 137 3.43 14.74 -15.33
C LEU A 137 3.09 14.04 -16.65
N ALA A 138 2.49 12.85 -16.57
CA ALA A 138 2.14 11.98 -17.69
C ALA A 138 3.32 11.64 -18.63
N SER A 139 4.55 11.79 -18.13
CA SER A 139 5.86 12.00 -18.80
C SER A 139 7.03 11.22 -18.20
N PRO A 140 7.01 9.88 -17.97
CA PRO A 140 5.97 8.90 -18.31
C PRO A 140 4.80 8.91 -17.31
N TRP A 141 3.71 8.19 -17.60
CA TRP A 141 2.66 7.98 -16.61
C TRP A 141 3.23 7.26 -15.38
N ALA A 142 2.87 7.75 -14.19
CA ALA A 142 3.31 7.20 -12.92
C ALA A 142 2.87 5.74 -12.74
N MET A 143 1.74 5.35 -13.31
CA MET A 143 1.30 3.95 -13.28
C MET A 143 2.23 3.03 -14.08
N ASP A 144 2.78 3.50 -15.20
CA ASP A 144 3.78 2.77 -15.98
C ASP A 144 5.16 2.79 -15.28
N GLN A 145 5.50 3.92 -14.67
CA GLN A 145 6.77 4.12 -13.97
C GLN A 145 6.87 3.28 -12.69
N TYR A 146 5.82 3.29 -11.86
CA TYR A 146 5.85 2.72 -10.51
C TYR A 146 5.01 1.45 -10.37
N GLY A 147 3.93 1.31 -11.14
CA GLY A 147 2.96 0.22 -11.03
C GLY A 147 2.18 0.20 -9.71
N ILE A 148 1.42 -0.89 -9.51
CA ILE A 148 0.61 -1.11 -8.30
C ILE A 148 1.06 -2.42 -7.64
N VAL A 149 1.37 -2.36 -6.35
CA VAL A 149 1.62 -3.56 -5.54
C VAL A 149 0.29 -4.16 -5.10
N ILE A 150 -0.04 -5.34 -5.62
CA ILE A 150 -1.24 -6.09 -5.22
C ILE A 150 -0.83 -7.14 -4.18
N LYS A 151 -1.07 -6.82 -2.91
CA LYS A 151 -0.69 -7.67 -1.77
C LYS A 151 -1.28 -9.09 -1.85
N PRO A 152 -0.48 -10.17 -1.83
CA PRO A 152 -0.98 -11.55 -1.75
C PRO A 152 -1.61 -11.86 -0.38
N TRP A 153 -1.13 -11.23 0.70
CA TRP A 153 -1.50 -11.57 2.07
C TRP A 153 -2.03 -10.38 2.87
N CYS A 154 -2.82 -10.68 3.91
CA CYS A 154 -3.52 -9.68 4.72
C CYS A 154 -2.64 -9.09 5.83
N SER A 155 -1.64 -8.27 5.47
CA SER A 155 -0.73 -7.63 6.44
C SER A 155 -0.12 -6.30 5.94
N CYS A 156 0.67 -5.63 6.79
CA CYS A 156 1.48 -4.48 6.40
C CYS A 156 2.41 -4.85 5.23
N GLY A 157 2.57 -3.95 4.24
CA GLY A 157 3.34 -4.24 3.03
C GLY A 157 4.82 -4.53 3.30
N TYR A 158 5.36 -4.00 4.38
CA TYR A 158 6.75 -4.23 4.78
C TYR A 158 7.00 -5.63 5.33
N THR A 159 5.97 -6.40 5.68
CA THR A 159 6.15 -7.83 6.01
C THR A 159 6.37 -8.69 4.76
N HIS A 160 6.05 -8.20 3.56
CA HIS A 160 5.85 -9.05 2.39
C HIS A 160 7.14 -9.59 1.77
N ARG A 161 8.28 -8.92 1.94
CA ARG A 161 9.58 -9.46 1.49
C ARG A 161 9.97 -10.69 2.33
N LEU A 162 9.89 -10.59 3.66
CA LEU A 162 10.09 -11.75 4.55
C LEU A 162 9.06 -12.87 4.32
N MET A 163 7.77 -12.54 4.20
CA MET A 163 6.74 -13.53 3.91
C MET A 163 6.95 -14.21 2.55
N THR A 164 7.46 -13.49 1.55
CA THR A 164 7.80 -14.10 0.25
C THR A 164 8.88 -15.16 0.41
N MET A 165 9.97 -14.85 1.14
CA MET A 165 11.02 -15.83 1.44
C MET A 165 10.51 -17.00 2.30
N ALA A 166 9.65 -16.73 3.29
CA ALA A 166 9.05 -17.79 4.11
C ALA A 166 8.18 -18.75 3.29
N ARG A 167 7.45 -18.23 2.30
CA ARG A 167 6.69 -19.06 1.37
C ARG A 167 7.63 -19.93 0.54
N GLU A 168 8.73 -19.39 0.02
CA GLU A 168 9.74 -20.16 -0.73
C GLU A 168 10.34 -21.30 0.12
N VAL A 169 10.70 -21.02 1.37
CA VAL A 169 11.19 -22.04 2.32
C VAL A 169 10.18 -23.18 2.50
N ARG A 170 8.90 -22.84 2.63
CA ARG A 170 7.86 -23.84 2.87
C ARG A 170 7.48 -24.62 1.61
N GLU A 171 7.21 -23.92 0.52
CA GLU A 171 6.64 -24.50 -0.71
C GLU A 171 7.73 -25.05 -1.64
N ASP A 172 8.78 -24.27 -1.89
CA ASP A 172 9.80 -24.60 -2.90
C ASP A 172 10.88 -25.51 -2.31
N HIS A 173 11.28 -25.29 -1.05
CA HIS A 173 12.23 -26.16 -0.35
C HIS A 173 11.56 -27.30 0.41
N GLY A 174 10.23 -27.31 0.55
CA GLY A 174 9.49 -28.35 1.25
C GLY A 174 9.84 -28.48 2.73
N ILE A 175 10.31 -27.41 3.37
CA ILE A 175 10.74 -27.46 4.77
C ILE A 175 9.53 -27.51 5.70
N ASP A 176 9.52 -28.53 6.54
CA ASP A 176 8.62 -28.63 7.69
C ASP A 176 9.04 -27.63 8.77
N SER A 177 8.12 -26.74 9.16
CA SER A 177 8.39 -25.69 10.14
C SER A 177 8.87 -26.23 11.48
N ARG A 178 8.48 -27.47 11.84
CA ARG A 178 8.89 -28.14 13.10
C ARG A 178 10.39 -28.39 13.18
N ARG A 179 11.08 -28.43 12.05
CA ARG A 179 12.54 -28.59 11.97
C ARG A 179 13.30 -27.29 12.20
N ILE A 180 12.61 -26.15 12.20
CA ILE A 180 13.24 -24.83 12.35
C ILE A 180 13.59 -24.61 13.82
N THR A 181 14.88 -24.35 14.07
CA THR A 181 15.46 -24.09 15.40
C THR A 181 15.92 -22.65 15.59
N GLY A 182 16.00 -21.85 14.53
CA GLY A 182 16.32 -20.42 14.61
C GLY A 182 16.03 -19.67 13.32
N ILE A 183 15.66 -18.39 13.44
CA ILE A 183 15.39 -17.51 12.31
C ILE A 183 16.07 -16.16 12.57
N SER A 184 16.92 -15.73 11.64
CA SER A 184 17.49 -14.38 11.65
C SER A 184 17.04 -13.62 10.41
N ALA A 185 16.55 -12.40 10.59
CA ALA A 185 16.15 -11.53 9.49
C ALA A 185 16.83 -10.17 9.57
N MET A 186 17.05 -9.57 8.40
CA MET A 186 17.58 -8.21 8.26
C MET A 186 16.69 -7.41 7.33
N MET A 187 16.21 -6.27 7.83
CA MET A 187 15.36 -5.33 7.11
C MET A 187 16.05 -3.96 6.95
N THR A 188 15.52 -3.13 6.05
CA THR A 188 15.85 -1.70 6.10
C THR A 188 15.21 -1.08 7.35
N ASP A 189 15.87 -0.08 7.92
CA ASP A 189 15.46 0.62 9.15
C ASP A 189 14.04 1.19 9.07
N PHE A 190 13.68 1.81 7.95
CA PHE A 190 12.36 2.42 7.83
C PHE A 190 11.24 1.36 7.71
N HIS A 191 11.50 0.20 7.07
CA HIS A 191 10.55 -0.93 7.08
C HIS A 191 10.35 -1.45 8.49
N HIS A 192 11.45 -1.69 9.19
CA HIS A 192 11.45 -2.18 10.57
C HIS A 192 10.75 -1.22 11.53
N ALA A 193 10.97 0.10 11.39
CA ALA A 193 10.34 1.12 12.23
C ALA A 193 8.80 1.18 12.10
N VAL A 194 8.23 0.70 10.99
CA VAL A 194 6.77 0.58 10.81
C VAL A 194 6.23 -0.70 11.47
N LEU A 195 7.05 -1.75 11.61
CA LEU A 195 6.65 -3.07 12.13
C LEU A 195 7.02 -3.21 13.61
N ARG A 196 6.30 -2.49 14.48
CA ARG A 196 6.71 -2.25 15.88
C ARG A 196 6.36 -3.37 16.87
N PHE A 197 5.75 -4.45 16.42
CA PHE A 197 5.13 -5.44 17.28
C PHE A 197 5.78 -6.83 17.10
N PRO A 198 6.98 -7.07 17.67
CA PRO A 198 7.67 -8.34 17.48
C PRO A 198 6.94 -9.53 18.11
N ARG A 199 6.14 -9.28 19.16
CA ARG A 199 5.34 -10.28 19.86
C ARG A 199 3.92 -9.73 20.02
N PRO A 200 3.10 -9.79 18.97
CA PRO A 200 1.78 -9.16 18.96
C PRO A 200 0.77 -9.92 19.82
N SER A 201 -0.14 -9.18 20.45
CA SER A 201 -1.20 -9.72 21.31
C SER A 201 -2.61 -9.47 20.75
N THR A 202 -2.74 -8.45 19.89
CA THR A 202 -4.00 -8.05 19.26
C THR A 202 -4.00 -8.30 17.76
N ARG A 203 -5.20 -8.29 17.17
CA ARG A 203 -5.40 -8.40 15.72
C ARG A 203 -4.56 -7.39 14.96
N VAL A 204 -4.61 -6.12 15.36
CA VAL A 204 -3.95 -5.06 14.58
C VAL A 204 -2.43 -5.11 14.78
N GLU A 205 -1.95 -5.41 15.98
CA GLU A 205 -0.51 -5.63 16.22
C GLU A 205 0.03 -6.75 15.33
N ALA A 206 -0.70 -7.87 15.22
CA ALA A 206 -0.28 -9.02 14.44
C ALA A 206 -0.10 -8.70 12.95
N LEU A 207 -0.95 -7.84 12.38
CA LEU A 207 -0.83 -7.40 10.98
C LEU A 207 0.37 -6.47 10.73
N PHE A 208 1.01 -5.96 11.78
CA PHE A 208 2.19 -5.11 11.75
C PHE A 208 3.39 -5.77 12.45
N SER A 209 3.37 -7.10 12.60
CA SER A 209 4.47 -7.90 13.12
C SER A 209 5.20 -8.60 11.98
N ALA A 210 6.50 -8.31 11.81
CA ALA A 210 7.34 -9.02 10.83
C ALA A 210 7.41 -10.51 11.20
N GLU A 211 7.59 -10.78 12.49
CA GLU A 211 7.82 -12.09 13.06
C GLU A 211 6.57 -12.96 12.96
N ALA A 212 5.43 -12.49 13.47
CA ALA A 212 4.21 -13.30 13.45
C ALA A 212 3.72 -13.57 12.02
N CYS A 213 3.79 -12.56 11.13
CA CYS A 213 3.38 -12.75 9.73
C CYS A 213 4.31 -13.73 8.98
N THR A 214 5.62 -13.67 9.24
CA THR A 214 6.60 -14.59 8.64
C THR A 214 6.47 -16.00 9.22
N ALA A 215 6.26 -16.12 10.53
CA ALA A 215 5.99 -17.37 11.23
C ALA A 215 4.72 -18.06 10.69
N GLN A 216 3.63 -17.30 10.51
CA GLN A 216 2.40 -17.79 9.88
C GLN A 216 2.65 -18.37 8.50
N MET A 217 3.47 -17.70 7.69
CA MET A 217 3.82 -18.17 6.36
C MET A 217 4.65 -19.45 6.40
N LEU A 218 5.63 -19.54 7.31
CA LEU A 218 6.44 -20.75 7.49
C LEU A 218 5.59 -21.95 7.97
N ALA A 219 4.70 -21.75 8.94
CA ALA A 219 3.85 -22.80 9.50
C ALA A 219 2.81 -23.29 8.48
N HIS A 220 2.05 -22.35 7.90
CA HIS A 220 0.80 -22.67 7.21
C HIS A 220 0.79 -22.30 5.72
N GLY A 221 1.79 -21.59 5.21
CA GLY A 221 1.92 -21.23 3.79
C GLY A 221 0.90 -20.20 3.29
N ARG A 222 0.12 -19.59 4.19
CA ARG A 222 -0.92 -18.61 3.84
C ARG A 222 -1.21 -17.66 4.99
N LEU A 223 -1.67 -16.46 4.65
CA LEU A 223 -2.27 -15.49 5.57
C LEU A 223 -3.43 -14.76 4.88
N GLY A 224 -4.64 -15.31 5.06
CA GLY A 224 -5.92 -14.77 4.56
C GLY A 224 -6.78 -14.17 5.68
N LEU A 225 -7.98 -13.68 5.34
CA LEU A 225 -8.90 -13.09 6.32
C LEU A 225 -9.32 -14.10 7.39
N ASP A 226 -9.61 -15.35 7.01
CA ASP A 226 -9.97 -16.41 7.95
C ASP A 226 -8.88 -16.66 9.00
N ASP A 227 -7.60 -16.57 8.61
CA ASP A 227 -6.47 -16.71 9.53
C ASP A 227 -6.39 -15.52 10.50
N VAL A 228 -6.67 -14.31 10.00
CA VAL A 228 -6.73 -13.09 10.82
C VAL A 228 -7.88 -13.18 11.82
N ASP A 229 -9.05 -13.67 11.41
CA ASP A 229 -10.23 -13.78 12.27
C ASP A 229 -10.10 -14.93 13.27
N ALA A 230 -9.44 -16.03 12.89
CA ALA A 230 -9.08 -17.12 13.78
C ALA A 230 -8.01 -16.73 14.82
N GLY A 231 -7.36 -15.58 14.65
CA GLY A 231 -6.35 -15.11 15.58
C GLY A 231 -5.01 -15.81 15.43
N PHE A 232 -4.50 -15.94 14.19
CA PHE A 232 -3.29 -16.71 13.84
C PHE A 232 -2.08 -16.46 14.75
N TRP A 233 -1.94 -15.27 15.33
CA TRP A 233 -0.84 -14.94 16.25
C TRP A 233 -0.89 -15.69 17.59
N ARG A 234 -1.97 -16.45 17.85
CA ARG A 234 -2.13 -17.33 19.02
C ARG A 234 -1.97 -18.80 18.68
N ASP A 235 -1.74 -19.15 17.42
CA ASP A 235 -1.42 -20.52 17.03
C ASP A 235 -0.10 -20.96 17.65
N ASP A 236 -0.04 -22.18 18.20
CA ASP A 236 1.12 -22.67 18.95
C ASP A 236 2.40 -22.69 18.10
N GLU A 237 2.29 -23.12 16.84
CA GLU A 237 3.43 -23.21 15.94
C GLU A 237 3.87 -21.83 15.47
N VAL A 238 2.92 -20.94 15.16
CA VAL A 238 3.21 -19.54 14.86
C VAL A 238 3.90 -18.86 16.02
N THR A 239 3.41 -19.06 17.25
CA THR A 239 3.99 -18.49 18.46
C THR A 239 5.42 -18.99 18.65
N ARG A 240 5.64 -20.30 18.53
CA ARG A 240 6.99 -20.90 18.62
C ARG A 240 7.95 -20.28 17.61
N LEU A 241 7.60 -20.22 16.33
CA LEU A 241 8.45 -19.64 15.28
C LEU A 241 8.66 -18.14 15.47
N THR A 242 7.64 -17.42 15.94
CA THR A 242 7.76 -16.01 16.30
C THR A 242 8.85 -15.83 17.36
N HIS A 243 8.86 -16.67 18.40
CA HIS A 243 9.87 -16.63 19.45
C HIS A 243 11.29 -17.01 19.00
N LEU A 244 11.42 -17.85 17.96
CA LEU A 244 12.71 -18.20 17.35
C LEU A 244 13.25 -17.14 16.40
N MET A 245 12.47 -16.10 16.10
CA MET A 245 12.84 -15.05 15.15
C MET A 245 13.46 -13.84 15.83
N GLU A 246 14.63 -13.45 15.34
CA GLU A 246 15.30 -12.18 15.61
C GLU A 246 15.35 -11.34 14.33
N VAL A 247 14.77 -10.14 14.39
CA VAL A 247 14.79 -9.18 13.29
C VAL A 247 15.75 -8.04 13.64
N SER A 248 16.68 -7.77 12.74
CA SER A 248 17.61 -6.64 12.83
C SER A 248 17.36 -5.67 11.67
N SER A 249 17.87 -4.44 11.79
CA SER A 249 17.74 -3.43 10.76
C SER A 249 19.05 -2.76 10.37
N LYS A 250 19.16 -2.32 9.12
CA LYS A 250 20.25 -1.47 8.61
C LYS A 250 19.72 -0.19 8.00
N PRO A 251 20.46 0.94 8.09
CA PRO A 251 20.10 2.16 7.38
C PRO A 251 19.87 1.93 5.89
N ALA A 252 18.84 2.56 5.33
CA ALA A 252 18.58 2.51 3.90
C ALA A 252 19.74 3.12 3.10
N ILE A 253 20.22 2.43 2.06
CA ILE A 253 21.24 2.94 1.13
C ILE A 253 20.66 4.08 0.30
N ASN A 254 19.41 3.91 -0.17
CA ASN A 254 18.67 4.93 -0.91
C ASN A 254 17.32 5.18 -0.21
N PRO A 255 17.22 6.16 0.70
CA PRO A 255 16.00 6.38 1.50
C PRO A 255 14.78 6.79 0.66
N ASN A 256 14.99 7.28 -0.56
CA ASN A 256 13.91 7.63 -1.49
C ASN A 256 13.37 6.44 -2.30
N ILE A 257 13.92 5.23 -2.15
CA ILE A 257 13.49 4.03 -2.88
C ILE A 257 12.96 3.00 -1.89
N ASN A 258 11.64 2.83 -1.86
CA ASN A 258 10.96 1.96 -0.90
C ASN A 258 11.44 0.50 -0.97
N TYR A 259 11.55 -0.07 -2.17
CA TYR A 259 12.08 -1.43 -2.37
C TYR A 259 13.35 -1.40 -3.24
N ASP A 260 14.45 -0.87 -2.69
CA ASP A 260 15.73 -0.83 -3.39
C ASP A 260 16.27 -2.26 -3.65
N PRO A 261 16.46 -2.68 -4.92
CA PRO A 261 17.06 -3.98 -5.23
C PRO A 261 18.54 -4.07 -4.85
N LYS A 262 19.24 -2.94 -4.64
CA LYS A 262 20.61 -2.95 -4.13
C LYS A 262 20.70 -3.27 -2.64
N GLN A 263 19.56 -3.26 -1.95
CA GLN A 263 19.45 -3.59 -0.53
C GLN A 263 18.25 -4.51 -0.27
N PRO A 264 18.32 -5.79 -0.67
CA PRO A 264 17.31 -6.76 -0.31
C PRO A 264 17.22 -6.98 1.18
N GLU A 265 16.02 -7.35 1.63
CA GLU A 265 15.87 -7.96 2.94
C GLU A 265 16.41 -9.39 2.88
N ARG A 266 16.95 -9.86 4.00
CA ARG A 266 17.59 -11.17 4.08
C ARG A 266 17.00 -11.97 5.22
N MET A 267 16.92 -13.28 5.03
CA MET A 267 16.49 -14.21 6.05
C MET A 267 17.39 -15.44 6.05
N THR A 268 17.75 -15.92 7.24
CA THR A 268 18.44 -17.19 7.43
C THR A 268 17.61 -18.07 8.35
N ILE A 269 17.33 -19.29 7.89
CA ILE A 269 16.65 -20.34 8.65
C ILE A 269 17.70 -21.37 9.07
N THR A 270 17.74 -21.70 10.35
CA THR A 270 18.55 -22.79 10.90
C THR A 270 17.66 -23.99 11.20
N LEU A 271 18.09 -25.18 10.77
CA LEU A 271 17.37 -26.44 10.97
C LEU A 271 17.94 -27.25 12.14
N ASP A 272 17.21 -28.26 12.57
CA ASP A 272 17.56 -29.21 13.65
C ASP A 272 18.79 -30.07 13.36
N ASP A 273 19.14 -30.27 12.09
CA ASP A 273 20.36 -30.95 11.64
C ASP A 273 21.58 -30.01 11.52
N GLY A 274 21.40 -28.73 11.87
CA GLY A 274 22.43 -27.69 11.77
C GLY A 274 22.56 -27.05 10.39
N ASN A 275 21.84 -27.53 9.37
CA ASN A 275 21.84 -26.90 8.05
C ASN A 275 21.19 -25.52 8.10
N ARG A 276 21.64 -24.66 7.17
CA ARG A 276 21.16 -23.27 7.05
C ARG A 276 20.64 -23.01 5.64
N ILE A 277 19.52 -22.31 5.57
CA ILE A 277 18.93 -21.82 4.32
C ILE A 277 19.01 -20.29 4.36
N GLU A 278 19.70 -19.71 3.38
CA GLU A 278 19.86 -18.26 3.27
C GLU A 278 19.09 -17.73 2.06
N LEU A 279 18.28 -16.71 2.29
CA LEU A 279 17.42 -16.09 1.29
C LEU A 279 17.62 -14.58 1.26
N ALA A 280 17.35 -13.99 0.10
CA ALA A 280 17.30 -12.55 -0.10
C ALA A 280 16.12 -12.20 -1.02
N CYS A 281 15.40 -11.13 -0.69
CA CYS A 281 14.23 -10.70 -1.47
C CYS A 281 14.33 -9.23 -1.85
N ASP A 282 14.57 -8.98 -3.14
CA ASP A 282 14.59 -7.64 -3.72
C ASP A 282 13.17 -7.07 -3.84
N PHE A 283 12.21 -7.88 -4.29
CA PHE A 283 10.84 -7.42 -4.54
C PHE A 283 9.83 -8.40 -3.96
N PRO A 284 8.87 -7.94 -3.13
CA PRO A 284 7.86 -8.82 -2.59
C PRO A 284 6.95 -9.35 -3.72
N LEU A 285 6.42 -10.55 -3.54
CA LEU A 285 5.37 -11.07 -4.41
C LEU A 285 4.18 -10.10 -4.46
N GLY A 286 3.67 -9.85 -5.68
CA GLY A 286 2.61 -8.90 -5.95
C GLY A 286 3.09 -7.49 -6.33
N SER A 287 4.39 -7.21 -6.23
CA SER A 287 4.98 -6.00 -6.81
C SER A 287 5.02 -6.06 -8.34
N PRO A 288 5.14 -4.91 -9.05
CA PRO A 288 5.30 -4.90 -10.50
C PRO A 288 6.50 -5.72 -11.01
N SER A 289 7.61 -5.73 -10.26
CA SER A 289 8.79 -6.53 -10.58
C SER A 289 8.65 -8.02 -10.27
N ARG A 290 7.65 -8.40 -9.46
CA ARG A 290 7.36 -9.79 -9.08
C ARG A 290 5.84 -10.01 -8.97
N PRO A 291 5.09 -9.92 -10.08
CA PRO A 291 3.64 -9.91 -10.05
C PRO A 291 3.07 -11.26 -9.61
N MET A 292 1.86 -11.24 -9.05
CA MET A 292 1.12 -12.48 -8.83
C MET A 292 0.63 -13.05 -10.17
N PRO A 293 0.55 -14.39 -10.32
CA PRO A 293 -0.05 -14.98 -11.51
C PRO A 293 -1.55 -14.64 -11.57
N PRO A 294 -2.17 -14.53 -12.77
CA PRO A 294 -3.59 -14.22 -12.92
C PRO A 294 -4.53 -15.11 -12.09
N ALA A 295 -4.24 -16.41 -11.99
CA ALA A 295 -5.00 -17.34 -11.17
C ALA A 295 -4.99 -16.99 -9.67
N ALA A 296 -3.90 -16.40 -9.16
CA ALA A 296 -3.82 -15.96 -7.77
C ALA A 296 -4.71 -14.73 -7.51
N HIS A 297 -4.86 -13.83 -8.49
CA HIS A 297 -5.82 -12.72 -8.40
C HIS A 297 -7.27 -13.23 -8.33
N ALA A 298 -7.62 -14.18 -9.19
CA ALA A 298 -8.95 -14.80 -9.20
C ALA A 298 -9.25 -15.55 -7.90
N LYS A 299 -8.27 -16.31 -7.37
CA LYS A 299 -8.37 -16.98 -6.07
C LYS A 299 -8.57 -15.98 -4.94
N LYS A 300 -7.76 -14.89 -4.91
CA LYS A 300 -7.90 -13.82 -3.93
C LYS A 300 -9.28 -13.16 -3.99
N PHE A 301 -9.77 -12.86 -5.19
CA PHE A 301 -11.11 -12.33 -5.41
C PHE A 301 -12.18 -13.26 -4.81
N ALA A 302 -12.11 -14.57 -5.09
CA ALA A 302 -13.04 -15.54 -4.57
C ALA A 302 -13.01 -15.60 -3.03
N THR A 303 -11.82 -15.65 -2.43
CA THR A 303 -11.66 -15.66 -0.97
C THR A 303 -12.23 -14.40 -0.31
N MET A 304 -12.05 -13.22 -0.92
CA MET A 304 -12.51 -11.96 -0.31
C MET A 304 -14.01 -11.71 -0.47
N THR A 305 -14.63 -12.24 -1.53
CA THR A 305 -16.02 -11.91 -1.89
C THR A 305 -16.99 -13.06 -1.65
N GLY A 306 -16.49 -14.30 -1.52
CA GLY A 306 -17.31 -15.51 -1.54
C GLY A 306 -17.79 -15.92 -2.93
N TYR A 307 -17.51 -15.13 -3.97
CA TYR A 307 -17.88 -15.48 -5.34
C TYR A 307 -16.95 -16.54 -5.95
N PRO A 308 -17.43 -17.29 -6.95
CA PRO A 308 -16.57 -18.16 -7.76
C PRO A 308 -15.40 -17.39 -8.42
N ALA A 309 -14.23 -18.04 -8.51
CA ALA A 309 -13.01 -17.40 -9.04
C ALA A 309 -13.12 -16.99 -10.52
N ASP A 310 -13.89 -17.71 -11.32
CA ASP A 310 -14.14 -17.39 -12.73
C ASP A 310 -14.92 -16.08 -12.93
N ARG A 311 -15.72 -15.64 -11.94
CA ARG A 311 -16.36 -14.31 -11.95
C ARG A 311 -15.37 -13.16 -11.93
N PHE A 312 -14.12 -13.39 -11.53
CA PHE A 312 -13.07 -12.37 -11.61
C PHE A 312 -12.89 -11.85 -13.04
N HIS A 313 -12.97 -12.71 -14.05
CA HIS A 313 -12.85 -12.29 -15.45
C HIS A 313 -14.03 -11.43 -15.92
N ALA A 314 -15.23 -11.64 -15.38
CA ALA A 314 -16.37 -10.77 -15.64
C ALA A 314 -16.18 -9.40 -14.97
N LEU A 315 -15.65 -9.36 -13.74
CA LEU A 315 -15.33 -8.10 -13.04
C LEU A 315 -14.41 -7.23 -13.89
N LEU A 316 -13.36 -7.81 -14.49
CA LEU A 316 -12.37 -7.07 -15.27
C LEU A 316 -12.93 -6.36 -16.52
N LYS A 317 -14.16 -6.67 -16.94
CA LYS A 317 -14.83 -6.00 -18.08
C LYS A 317 -15.51 -4.69 -17.70
N TRP A 318 -15.45 -4.29 -16.43
CA TRP A 318 -16.06 -3.03 -15.96
C TRP A 318 -15.65 -1.80 -16.78
N PRO A 319 -14.43 -1.64 -17.33
CA PRO A 319 -14.08 -0.47 -18.13
C PRO A 319 -14.87 -0.37 -19.44
N GLU A 320 -15.41 -1.47 -19.96
CA GLU A 320 -16.16 -1.51 -21.22
C GLU A 320 -17.65 -1.13 -21.05
N CYS A 321 -18.12 -0.95 -19.81
CA CYS A 321 -19.53 -0.71 -19.54
C CYS A 321 -19.94 0.75 -19.84
N ARG A 322 -21.21 0.95 -20.23
CA ARG A 322 -21.78 2.29 -20.46
C ARG A 322 -22.18 3.01 -19.18
N ASP A 323 -22.41 2.26 -18.10
CA ASP A 323 -22.77 2.80 -16.79
C ASP A 323 -22.13 1.97 -15.68
N ALA A 324 -21.06 2.49 -15.11
CA ALA A 324 -20.28 1.84 -14.07
C ALA A 324 -21.12 1.53 -12.83
N LYS A 325 -22.07 2.41 -12.47
CA LYS A 325 -22.93 2.20 -11.30
C LYS A 325 -23.80 0.96 -11.50
N SER A 326 -24.45 0.87 -12.65
CA SER A 326 -25.31 -0.28 -12.99
C SER A 326 -24.49 -1.56 -13.09
N PHE A 327 -23.31 -1.51 -13.73
CA PHE A 327 -22.40 -2.67 -13.79
C PHE A 327 -22.07 -3.23 -12.40
N PHE A 328 -21.64 -2.40 -11.45
CA PHE A 328 -21.28 -2.88 -10.12
C PHE A 328 -22.49 -3.33 -9.29
N ALA A 329 -23.66 -2.70 -9.47
CA ALA A 329 -24.89 -3.13 -8.82
C ALA A 329 -25.35 -4.51 -9.31
N GLU A 330 -25.33 -4.74 -10.62
CA GLU A 330 -25.64 -6.04 -11.23
C GLU A 330 -24.61 -7.10 -10.84
N PHE A 331 -23.32 -6.73 -10.84
CA PHE A 331 -22.26 -7.63 -10.42
C PHE A 331 -22.41 -8.08 -8.96
N ALA A 332 -22.81 -7.18 -8.06
CA ALA A 332 -22.98 -7.48 -6.65
C ALA A 332 -24.32 -8.16 -6.29
N GLY A 333 -25.35 -8.00 -7.13
CA GLY A 333 -26.69 -8.56 -6.91
C GLY A 333 -26.94 -9.93 -7.55
N GLY A 334 -25.97 -10.46 -8.32
CA GLY A 334 -26.03 -11.76 -8.98
C GLY A 334 -25.18 -12.83 -8.31
#